data_AF-A0A7S1DQR9-F1
#
_entry.id   AF-A0A7S1DQR9-F1
#
_cell.length_a   1.000
_cell.length_b   1.000
_cell.length_c   1.000
_cell.angle_alpha   90.00
_cell.angle_beta   90.00
_cell.angle_gamma   90.00
#
_symmetry.space_group_name_H-M   'P 1'
#
loop_
_entity.id
_entity.type
_entity.pdbx_description
1 polymer ?
#
loop_
_entity_poly.entity_id
_entity_poly.type
_entity_poly.pdbx_seq_one_letter_code
_entity_poly.pdbx_strand_id
1 'polypeptide(L)'
;TLGRLNSNENAGSNGAGASATAVPPSHLPAQRSDEVFAAERAVLKTYDPHTSQWGEKDVLIQIHRKPFSEGTMRAAYRMKVLQGLDVRGRDRDWVVKLSKDPKEDPKQYWRDVQMQMEAGMYAERYNQIAGVPKKVTFLEIFVAVLPDRAGSPACVIERFVPGKYSKYNDNWAWSDESRNTPQAFSHWSWEASGHVQLICDLQGVGDVLTDPQIHTIDGRGYGRGNAGLPGVRKFFLHHRCNCICQALGLRSVTGKVKGPVDNGTQWHGGVKEANRKRQRMLESASVGL
;
A
#
# COMPACT_ATOMS: atom_id res chain seq x y z
N THR A 1 -45.81 -4.05 -33.24
CA THR A 1 -47.07 -3.28 -33.15
C THR A 1 -47.13 -2.62 -31.79
N LEU A 2 -47.58 -1.37 -31.78
CA LEU A 2 -47.70 -0.41 -30.66
C LEU A 2 -48.18 -1.02 -29.31
N GLY A 3 -47.89 -0.44 -28.14
CA GLY A 3 -47.48 0.94 -27.89
C GLY A 3 -47.13 1.25 -26.43
N ARG A 4 -46.64 2.48 -26.27
CA ARG A 4 -46.42 3.21 -25.01
C ARG A 4 -47.74 3.54 -24.32
N LEU A 5 -47.72 3.62 -22.98
CA LEU A 5 -48.45 4.64 -22.24
C LEU A 5 -47.55 5.21 -21.13
N ASN A 6 -47.44 6.54 -21.14
CA ASN A 6 -46.83 7.41 -20.14
C ASN A 6 -47.82 7.71 -19.01
N SER A 7 -47.29 8.04 -17.83
CA SER A 7 -47.68 9.20 -16.99
C SER A 7 -46.63 9.28 -15.87
N ASN A 8 -45.81 10.34 -15.80
CA ASN A 8 -46.02 11.58 -15.03
C ASN A 8 -46.52 11.31 -13.60
N GLU A 9 -46.06 11.90 -12.51
CA GLU A 9 -45.16 13.00 -12.13
C GLU A 9 -45.39 13.05 -10.60
N ASN A 10 -44.38 13.21 -9.73
CA ASN A 10 -44.35 14.35 -8.81
C ASN A 10 -43.12 14.33 -7.89
N ALA A 11 -42.65 15.54 -7.63
CA ALA A 11 -41.51 15.91 -6.82
C ALA A 11 -41.72 15.66 -5.32
N GLY A 12 -40.61 15.53 -4.59
CA GLY A 12 -40.59 15.42 -3.14
C GLY A 12 -39.17 15.46 -2.60
N SER A 13 -38.58 16.65 -2.58
CA SER A 13 -37.39 16.97 -1.79
C SER A 13 -37.61 16.67 -0.32
N ASN A 14 -36.66 16.01 0.34
CA ASN A 14 -36.34 16.30 1.74
C ASN A 14 -34.92 15.88 2.06
N GLY A 15 -34.09 16.88 2.33
CA GLY A 15 -32.80 16.70 2.96
C GLY A 15 -32.98 16.34 4.44
N ALA A 16 -32.10 15.48 4.92
CA ALA A 16 -31.77 15.41 6.34
C ALA A 16 -30.27 15.15 6.42
N GLY A 17 -29.52 16.19 6.79
CA GLY A 17 -28.11 16.08 7.11
C GLY A 17 -27.95 15.21 8.35
N ALA A 18 -27.24 14.09 8.20
CA ALA A 18 -26.68 13.37 9.33
C ALA A 18 -25.35 14.04 9.69
N SER A 19 -25.43 14.99 10.63
CA SER A 19 -24.29 15.53 11.36
C SER A 19 -23.57 14.37 12.06
N ALA A 20 -22.42 13.96 11.54
CA ALA A 20 -21.51 13.08 12.25
C ALA A 20 -20.87 13.89 13.39
N THR A 21 -21.45 13.79 14.58
CA THR A 21 -20.90 14.38 15.79
C THR A 21 -19.51 13.79 16.05
N ALA A 22 -18.50 14.66 15.99
CA ALA A 22 -17.13 14.36 16.36
C ALA A 22 -17.07 14.03 17.86
N VAL A 23 -16.54 12.86 18.20
CA VAL A 23 -16.19 12.49 19.58
C VAL A 23 -14.76 13.01 19.84
N PRO A 24 -14.51 13.83 20.88
CA PRO A 24 -13.17 14.31 21.20
C PRO A 24 -12.31 13.19 21.81
N PRO A 25 -10.97 13.26 21.73
CA PRO A 25 -10.10 12.21 22.25
C PRO A 25 -10.04 12.29 23.77
N SER A 26 -10.83 11.47 24.45
CA SER A 26 -10.68 11.19 25.88
C SER A 26 -9.82 9.94 26.09
N HIS A 27 -8.93 10.07 27.07
CA HIS A 27 -7.96 9.12 27.59
C HIS A 27 -8.20 7.63 27.27
N LEU A 28 -7.18 6.98 26.69
CA LEU A 28 -7.12 5.52 26.55
C LEU A 28 -7.34 4.88 27.93
N PRO A 29 -8.39 4.07 28.12
CA PRO A 29 -8.61 3.39 29.40
C PRO A 29 -7.51 2.34 29.62
N ALA A 30 -7.12 2.15 30.88
CA ALA A 30 -6.19 1.10 31.29
C ALA A 30 -6.64 -0.26 30.74
N GLN A 31 -5.79 -0.90 29.93
CA GLN A 31 -6.11 -2.14 29.22
C GLN A 31 -6.42 -3.27 30.23
N ARG A 32 -7.66 -3.78 30.22
CA ARG A 32 -8.05 -4.96 31.01
C ARG A 32 -7.34 -6.20 30.47
N SER A 33 -6.82 -7.04 31.35
CA SER A 33 -6.02 -8.24 31.07
C SER A 33 -6.69 -9.29 30.17
N ASP A 34 -8.01 -9.23 29.99
CA ASP A 34 -8.78 -10.25 29.26
C ASP A 34 -8.79 -10.05 27.73
N GLU A 35 -8.28 -8.92 27.24
CA GLU A 35 -8.34 -8.58 25.83
C GLU A 35 -7.14 -9.10 25.00
N VAL A 36 -6.07 -9.53 25.66
CA VAL A 36 -4.82 -9.97 25.03
C VAL A 36 -4.53 -11.42 25.36
N PHE A 37 -3.84 -12.11 24.45
CA PHE A 37 -3.16 -13.36 24.78
C PHE A 37 -2.05 -13.09 25.80
N ALA A 38 -1.63 -14.14 26.51
CA ALA A 38 -0.43 -14.07 27.32
C ALA A 38 0.78 -13.77 26.43
N ALA A 39 1.85 -13.24 27.02
CA ALA A 39 3.11 -13.13 26.30
C ALA A 39 3.55 -14.53 25.84
N GLU A 40 3.94 -14.64 24.58
CA GLU A 40 4.31 -15.90 23.95
C GLU A 40 5.50 -15.71 23.02
N ARG A 41 6.25 -16.79 22.78
CA ARG A 41 7.38 -16.76 21.86
C ARG A 41 6.88 -16.80 20.42
N ALA A 42 7.61 -16.11 19.54
CA ALA A 42 7.49 -16.29 18.10
C ALA A 42 8.87 -16.32 17.45
N VAL A 43 8.96 -17.04 16.33
CA VAL A 43 10.13 -17.03 15.46
C VAL A 43 9.76 -16.25 14.21
N LEU A 44 10.37 -15.09 14.03
CA LEU A 44 10.19 -14.27 12.83
C LEU A 44 11.05 -14.85 11.71
N LYS A 45 10.44 -15.15 10.56
CA LYS A 45 11.14 -15.42 9.31
C LYS A 45 11.28 -14.10 8.56
N THR A 46 12.52 -13.69 8.31
CA THR A 46 12.89 -12.46 7.58
C THR A 46 13.26 -12.83 6.15
N TYR A 47 12.92 -12.02 5.16
CA TYR A 47 13.33 -12.26 3.78
C TYR A 47 14.12 -11.07 3.24
N ASP A 48 15.32 -11.33 2.72
CA ASP A 48 16.12 -10.34 2.01
C ASP A 48 15.86 -10.46 0.49
N PRO A 49 15.23 -9.46 -0.15
CA PRO A 49 14.90 -9.51 -1.57
C PRO A 49 16.13 -9.35 -2.49
N HIS A 50 17.26 -8.86 -1.97
CA HIS A 50 18.48 -8.68 -2.75
C HIS A 50 19.30 -9.97 -2.88
N THR A 51 19.29 -10.80 -1.83
CA THR A 51 19.99 -12.09 -1.80
C THR A 51 19.05 -13.29 -1.98
N SER A 52 17.73 -13.07 -1.95
CA SER A 52 16.69 -14.11 -1.96
C SER A 52 16.85 -15.12 -0.82
N GLN A 53 17.39 -14.68 0.32
CA GLN A 53 17.65 -15.53 1.48
C GLN A 53 16.64 -15.27 2.59
N TRP A 54 16.28 -16.36 3.27
CA TRP A 54 15.51 -16.31 4.51
C TRP A 54 16.44 -16.32 5.71
N GLY A 55 16.11 -15.49 6.70
CA GLY A 55 16.73 -15.46 8.01
C GLY A 55 15.69 -15.63 9.11
N GLU A 56 16.16 -15.70 10.35
CA GLU A 56 15.30 -15.92 11.51
C GLU A 56 15.67 -15.03 12.68
N LYS A 57 14.67 -14.63 13.47
CA LYS A 57 14.84 -13.89 14.74
C LYS A 57 13.83 -14.35 15.77
N ASP A 58 14.29 -14.69 16.97
CA ASP A 58 13.42 -14.98 18.10
C ASP A 58 12.89 -13.70 18.72
N VAL A 59 11.58 -13.67 19.00
CA VAL A 59 10.91 -12.54 19.65
C VAL A 59 9.94 -13.01 20.72
N LEU A 60 9.68 -12.12 21.68
CA LEU A 60 8.58 -12.28 22.63
C LEU A 60 7.48 -11.30 22.23
N ILE A 61 6.26 -11.79 22.01
CA ILE A 61 5.14 -10.99 21.53
C ILE A 61 3.91 -11.12 22.41
N GLN A 62 2.95 -10.24 22.19
CA GLN A 62 1.62 -10.31 22.78
C GLN A 62 0.58 -9.91 21.73
N ILE A 63 -0.40 -10.76 21.46
CA ILE A 63 -1.43 -10.52 20.43
C ILE A 63 -2.77 -10.23 21.09
N HIS A 64 -3.53 -9.26 20.58
CA HIS A 64 -4.89 -8.97 21.02
C HIS A 64 -5.86 -10.04 20.50
N ARG A 65 -6.85 -10.42 21.30
CA ARG A 65 -7.76 -11.53 20.96
C ARG A 65 -8.77 -11.18 19.87
N LYS A 66 -9.09 -9.89 19.73
CA LYS A 66 -10.09 -9.42 18.78
C LYS A 66 -9.43 -8.64 17.64
N PRO A 67 -9.89 -8.82 16.39
CA PRO A 67 -9.43 -7.96 15.32
C PRO A 67 -9.93 -6.54 15.55
N PHE A 68 -9.13 -5.55 15.12
CA PHE A 68 -9.55 -4.15 15.12
C PHE A 68 -9.99 -3.67 13.72
N SER A 69 -9.69 -4.47 12.68
CA SER A 69 -10.07 -4.21 11.30
C SER A 69 -10.11 -5.52 10.51
N GLU A 70 -10.92 -5.56 9.46
CA GLU A 70 -10.99 -6.70 8.55
C GLU A 70 -11.04 -6.20 7.10
N GLY A 71 -10.22 -6.81 6.26
CA GLY A 71 -10.32 -6.67 4.80
C GLY A 71 -11.09 -7.84 4.19
N THR A 72 -11.01 -7.95 2.87
CA THR A 72 -11.65 -9.05 2.13
C THR A 72 -11.10 -10.41 2.53
N MET A 73 -9.77 -10.54 2.61
CA MET A 73 -9.10 -11.83 2.78
C MET A 73 -8.56 -12.06 4.19
N ARG A 74 -8.27 -10.99 4.94
CA ARG A 74 -7.53 -11.07 6.20
C ARG A 74 -8.17 -10.20 7.28
N ALA A 75 -8.05 -10.65 8.52
CA ALA A 75 -8.35 -9.86 9.71
C ALA A 75 -7.06 -9.33 10.34
N ALA A 76 -7.10 -8.11 10.86
CA ALA A 76 -5.97 -7.42 11.46
C ALA A 76 -6.15 -7.30 12.98
N TYR A 77 -5.15 -7.74 13.73
CA TYR A 77 -5.14 -7.76 15.19
C TYR A 77 -4.02 -6.86 15.71
N ARG A 78 -4.27 -6.22 16.85
CA ARG A 78 -3.20 -5.46 17.53
C ARG A 78 -2.19 -6.45 18.12
N MET A 79 -0.91 -6.12 18.05
CA MET A 79 0.17 -6.89 18.64
C MET A 79 1.16 -5.95 19.33
N LYS A 80 1.88 -6.45 20.35
CA LYS A 80 3.08 -5.83 20.87
C LYS A 80 4.29 -6.73 20.70
N VAL A 81 5.41 -6.16 20.29
CA VAL A 81 6.73 -6.80 20.42
C VAL A 81 7.34 -6.37 21.76
N LEU A 82 7.66 -7.35 22.61
CA LEU A 82 8.15 -7.12 23.96
C LEU A 82 9.67 -7.23 24.04
N GLN A 83 10.27 -8.17 23.30
CA GLN A 83 11.71 -8.46 23.25
C GLN A 83 12.11 -9.01 21.87
N GLY A 84 13.41 -9.01 21.55
CA GLY A 84 13.99 -9.63 20.35
C GLY A 84 14.16 -8.70 19.15
N LEU A 85 13.63 -7.48 19.21
CA LEU A 85 13.89 -6.39 18.26
C LEU A 85 14.28 -5.12 19.02
N ASP A 86 15.05 -4.22 18.40
CA ASP A 86 15.38 -2.90 18.96
C ASP A 86 14.19 -1.94 18.82
N VAL A 87 13.16 -2.19 19.64
CA VAL A 87 11.90 -1.42 19.63
C VAL A 87 11.64 -0.78 21.00
N ARG A 88 11.32 0.52 20.99
CA ARG A 88 11.08 1.32 22.21
C ARG A 88 9.78 2.10 22.11
N GLY A 89 9.13 2.33 23.26
CA GLY A 89 7.91 3.11 23.33
C GLY A 89 6.83 2.61 22.36
N ARG A 90 6.36 3.49 21.47
CA ARG A 90 5.32 3.18 20.46
C ARG A 90 5.80 2.29 19.32
N ASP A 91 7.11 2.13 19.12
CA ASP A 91 7.65 1.20 18.10
C ASP A 91 7.41 -0.27 18.45
N ARG A 92 6.90 -0.51 19.68
CA ARG A 92 6.41 -1.81 20.11
C ARG A 92 5.01 -2.13 19.61
N ASP A 93 4.25 -1.18 19.06
CA ASP A 93 2.92 -1.42 18.52
C ASP A 93 3.00 -1.99 17.10
N TRP A 94 2.43 -3.18 16.92
CA TRP A 94 2.49 -3.96 15.70
C TRP A 94 1.10 -4.49 15.33
N VAL A 95 0.99 -5.04 14.13
CA VAL A 95 -0.23 -5.62 13.59
C VAL A 95 0.06 -7.05 13.17
N VAL A 96 -0.85 -7.97 13.52
CA VAL A 96 -0.91 -9.33 12.98
C VAL A 96 -1.98 -9.37 11.91
N LYS A 97 -1.68 -9.96 10.76
CA LYS A 97 -2.64 -10.26 9.69
C LYS A 97 -2.82 -11.77 9.58
N LEU A 98 -4.06 -12.22 9.69
CA LEU A 98 -4.46 -13.63 9.60
C LEU A 98 -5.46 -13.81 8.48
N SER A 99 -5.31 -14.88 7.69
CA SER A 99 -6.33 -15.27 6.71
C SER A 99 -7.66 -15.55 7.41
N LYS A 100 -8.74 -15.10 6.77
CA LYS A 100 -10.11 -15.45 7.17
C LYS A 100 -10.51 -16.85 6.69
N ASP A 101 -9.78 -17.40 5.71
CA ASP A 101 -9.99 -18.76 5.22
C ASP A 101 -9.20 -19.76 6.09
N PRO A 102 -9.87 -20.64 6.85
CA PRO A 102 -9.19 -21.66 7.64
C PRO A 102 -8.46 -22.71 6.80
N LYS A 103 -8.69 -22.75 5.47
CA LYS A 103 -8.04 -23.66 4.53
C LYS A 103 -6.90 -23.00 3.74
N GLU A 104 -6.53 -21.76 4.07
CA GLU A 104 -5.41 -21.08 3.42
C GLU A 104 -4.14 -21.93 3.52
N ASP A 105 -3.43 -22.09 2.40
CA ASP A 105 -2.10 -22.72 2.39
C ASP A 105 -1.16 -21.90 3.28
N PRO A 106 -0.59 -22.44 4.37
CA PRO A 106 0.30 -21.70 5.25
C PRO A 106 1.51 -21.08 4.52
N LYS A 107 1.94 -21.68 3.39
CA LYS A 107 3.02 -21.12 2.55
C LYS A 107 2.64 -19.80 1.91
N GLN A 108 1.35 -19.45 1.86
CA GLN A 108 0.91 -18.15 1.35
C GLN A 108 1.52 -16.99 2.14
N TYR A 109 1.68 -17.12 3.46
CA TYR A 109 2.32 -16.07 4.27
C TYR A 109 3.79 -15.82 3.87
N TRP A 110 4.53 -16.87 3.49
CA TRP A 110 5.89 -16.71 2.97
C TRP A 110 5.87 -16.00 1.62
N ARG A 111 4.96 -16.39 0.71
CA ARG A 111 4.82 -15.76 -0.61
C ARG A 111 4.44 -14.28 -0.49
N ASP A 112 3.55 -13.94 0.45
CA ASP A 112 3.14 -12.56 0.73
C ASP A 112 4.32 -11.72 1.22
N VAL A 113 5.12 -12.25 2.15
CA VAL A 113 6.33 -11.57 2.65
C VAL A 113 7.33 -11.37 1.51
N GLN A 114 7.63 -12.39 0.70
CA GLN A 114 8.53 -12.23 -0.45
C GLN A 114 8.05 -11.12 -1.40
N MET A 115 6.78 -11.15 -1.77
CA MET A 115 6.18 -10.15 -2.66
C MET A 115 6.32 -8.72 -2.11
N GLN A 116 6.03 -8.52 -0.82
CA GLN A 116 6.13 -7.19 -0.21
C GLN A 116 7.58 -6.71 -0.10
N MET A 117 8.52 -7.58 0.27
CA MET A 117 9.93 -7.22 0.34
C MET A 117 10.50 -6.91 -1.04
N GLU A 118 10.11 -7.65 -2.08
CA GLU A 118 10.46 -7.33 -3.47
C GLU A 118 9.88 -5.97 -3.91
N ALA A 119 8.62 -5.67 -3.57
CA ALA A 119 8.06 -4.33 -3.80
C ALA A 119 8.84 -3.24 -3.05
N GLY A 120 9.35 -3.55 -1.86
CA GLY A 120 10.28 -2.72 -1.08
C GLY A 120 11.57 -2.41 -1.83
N MET A 121 12.20 -3.40 -2.46
CA MET A 121 13.38 -3.21 -3.31
C MET A 121 13.09 -2.26 -4.48
N TYR A 122 11.92 -2.36 -5.11
CA TYR A 122 11.50 -1.39 -6.13
C TYR A 122 11.31 0.02 -5.55
N ALA A 123 10.73 0.15 -4.35
CA ALA A 123 10.63 1.44 -3.68
C ALA A 123 12.00 2.06 -3.37
N GLU A 124 12.99 1.26 -2.95
CA GLU A 124 14.38 1.71 -2.74
C GLU A 124 14.97 2.27 -4.04
N ARG A 125 14.87 1.52 -5.15
CA ARG A 125 15.33 1.96 -6.48
C ARG A 125 14.61 3.23 -6.95
N TYR A 126 13.30 3.34 -6.74
CA TYR A 126 12.54 4.55 -7.06
C TYR A 126 13.05 5.77 -6.30
N ASN A 127 13.35 5.59 -5.01
CA ASN A 127 13.82 6.66 -4.14
C ASN A 127 15.25 7.13 -4.44
N GLN A 128 16.02 6.36 -5.21
CA GLN A 128 17.36 6.71 -5.67
C GLN A 128 17.35 7.60 -6.91
N ILE A 129 16.20 7.76 -7.58
CA ILE A 129 16.10 8.63 -8.76
C ILE A 129 16.32 10.08 -8.35
N ALA A 130 17.31 10.72 -8.96
CA ALA A 130 17.64 12.11 -8.68
C ALA A 130 16.42 13.02 -8.92
N GLY A 131 16.07 13.80 -7.90
CA GLY A 131 14.95 14.75 -7.99
C GLY A 131 13.56 14.12 -7.95
N VAL A 132 13.42 12.84 -7.55
CA VAL A 132 12.10 12.23 -7.34
C VAL A 132 11.28 13.09 -6.35
N PRO A 133 10.08 13.58 -6.72
CA PRO A 133 9.39 14.59 -5.92
C PRO A 133 8.95 14.12 -4.53
N LYS A 134 8.61 12.82 -4.41
CA LYS A 134 8.17 12.22 -3.16
C LYS A 134 8.61 10.76 -3.11
N LYS A 135 9.26 10.37 -2.02
CA LYS A 135 9.69 9.00 -1.79
C LYS A 135 8.53 8.12 -1.35
N VAL A 136 8.61 6.83 -1.64
CA VAL A 136 7.68 5.79 -1.15
C VAL A 136 8.45 4.76 -0.34
N THR A 137 7.82 4.08 0.61
CA THR A 137 8.46 3.03 1.40
C THR A 137 7.46 1.94 1.68
N PHE A 138 7.81 0.68 1.45
CA PHE A 138 7.02 -0.44 1.93
C PHE A 138 7.44 -0.80 3.35
N LEU A 139 6.48 -1.17 4.19
CA LEU A 139 6.79 -1.75 5.49
C LEU A 139 7.56 -3.04 5.33
N GLU A 140 8.61 -3.21 6.13
CA GLU A 140 9.19 -4.52 6.38
C GLU A 140 8.16 -5.38 7.12
N ILE A 141 7.97 -6.61 6.64
CA ILE A 141 7.04 -7.58 7.21
C ILE A 141 7.71 -8.92 7.38
N PHE A 142 7.14 -9.72 8.28
CA PHE A 142 7.70 -11.01 8.66
C PHE A 142 6.62 -12.07 8.70
N VAL A 143 7.02 -13.32 8.47
CA VAL A 143 6.21 -14.44 8.94
C VAL A 143 6.55 -14.66 10.40
N ALA A 144 5.56 -14.60 11.30
CA ALA A 144 5.73 -15.01 12.68
C ALA A 144 5.19 -16.43 12.86
N VAL A 145 6.07 -17.38 13.20
CA VAL A 145 5.70 -18.74 13.59
C VAL A 145 5.52 -18.78 15.10
N LEU A 146 4.41 -19.35 15.58
CA LEU A 146 4.05 -19.44 17.00
C LEU A 146 4.31 -20.86 17.52
N PRO A 147 5.55 -21.21 17.89
CA PRO A 147 5.96 -22.60 18.14
C PRO A 147 5.21 -23.25 19.30
N ASP A 148 4.82 -22.47 20.30
CA ASP A 148 4.21 -22.97 21.54
C ASP A 148 2.69 -23.21 21.40
N ARG A 149 2.10 -22.88 20.25
CA ARG A 149 0.70 -23.18 19.92
C ARG A 149 0.59 -24.50 19.17
N ALA A 150 -0.52 -25.22 19.37
CA ALA A 150 -0.79 -26.48 18.66
C ALA A 150 -0.71 -26.29 17.14
N GLY A 151 0.08 -27.13 16.47
CA GLY A 151 0.32 -27.07 15.03
C GLY A 151 1.26 -25.95 14.56
N SER A 152 1.88 -25.21 15.49
CA SER A 152 2.84 -24.12 15.23
C SER A 152 2.39 -23.17 14.10
N PRO A 153 1.20 -22.55 14.24
CA PRO A 153 0.60 -21.71 13.21
C PRO A 153 1.51 -20.52 12.88
N ALA A 154 1.39 -20.06 11.64
CA ALA A 154 2.09 -18.89 11.14
C ALA A 154 1.10 -17.75 10.85
N CYS A 155 1.60 -16.51 10.91
CA CYS A 155 0.88 -15.31 10.49
C CYS A 155 1.85 -14.28 9.90
N VAL A 156 1.32 -13.25 9.25
CA VAL A 156 2.12 -12.10 8.82
C VAL A 156 2.06 -11.03 9.89
N ILE A 157 3.19 -10.42 10.21
CA ILE A 157 3.26 -9.27 11.11
C ILE A 157 3.91 -8.07 10.45
N GLU A 158 3.46 -6.88 10.83
CA GLU A 158 4.00 -5.60 10.39
C GLU A 158 3.97 -4.57 11.51
N ARG A 159 4.82 -3.53 11.43
CA ARG A 159 4.77 -2.43 12.39
C ARG A 159 3.46 -1.64 12.23
N PHE A 160 2.86 -1.21 13.34
CA PHE A 160 1.71 -0.33 13.28
C PHE A 160 2.13 1.07 12.79
N VAL A 161 1.37 1.63 11.84
CA VAL A 161 1.59 3.00 11.35
C VAL A 161 0.38 3.86 11.73
N PRO A 162 0.55 4.88 12.60
CA PRO A 162 -0.54 5.75 12.97
C PRO A 162 -0.92 6.68 11.81
N GLY A 163 -2.21 6.77 11.51
CA GLY A 163 -2.75 7.72 10.54
C GLY A 163 -3.94 7.15 9.77
N LYS A 164 -4.42 7.91 8.79
CA LYS A 164 -5.53 7.48 7.93
C LYS A 164 -5.02 6.47 6.92
N TYR A 165 -5.42 5.20 7.10
CA TYR A 165 -5.21 4.17 6.09
C TYR A 165 -6.01 4.51 4.84
N SER A 166 -5.41 4.40 3.66
CA SER A 166 -6.05 4.66 2.37
C SER A 166 -5.53 3.70 1.31
N LYS A 167 -6.44 3.25 0.45
CA LYS A 167 -6.11 2.51 -0.78
C LYS A 167 -6.00 3.51 -1.92
N TYR A 168 -4.94 3.43 -2.71
CA TYR A 168 -4.63 4.40 -3.77
C TYR A 168 -4.83 3.80 -5.16
N ASN A 169 -4.62 2.51 -5.34
CA ASN A 169 -5.14 1.77 -6.48
C ASN A 169 -5.42 0.33 -6.05
N ASP A 170 -6.13 -0.42 -6.88
CA ASP A 170 -6.34 -1.86 -6.69
C ASP A 170 -5.46 -2.69 -7.64
N ASN A 171 -5.61 -4.01 -7.57
CA ASN A 171 -4.93 -4.94 -8.47
C ASN A 171 -5.68 -5.17 -9.79
N TRP A 172 -6.65 -4.33 -10.15
CA TRP A 172 -7.43 -4.49 -11.37
C TRP A 172 -7.56 -3.19 -12.16
N ALA A 173 -8.45 -2.28 -11.77
CA ALA A 173 -8.79 -1.10 -12.57
C ALA A 173 -9.07 0.18 -11.77
N TRP A 174 -9.25 0.10 -10.46
CA TRP A 174 -9.60 1.26 -9.64
C TRP A 174 -8.36 2.03 -9.21
N SER A 175 -8.43 3.37 -9.28
CA SER A 175 -7.41 4.27 -8.75
C SER A 175 -8.04 5.48 -8.05
N ASP A 176 -7.45 5.88 -6.93
CA ASP A 176 -7.62 7.20 -6.34
C ASP A 176 -6.70 8.19 -7.09
N GLU A 177 -7.35 9.06 -7.84
CA GLU A 177 -6.69 10.06 -8.69
C GLU A 177 -6.35 11.34 -7.92
N SER A 178 -6.75 11.44 -6.64
CA SER A 178 -6.39 12.55 -5.76
C SER A 178 -4.91 12.56 -5.38
N ARG A 179 -4.19 11.45 -5.61
CA ARG A 179 -2.75 11.34 -5.41
C ARG A 179 -1.98 10.91 -6.66
N ASN A 180 -0.83 11.52 -6.88
CA ASN A 180 0.03 11.21 -8.04
C ASN A 180 1.06 10.13 -7.77
N THR A 181 1.71 10.19 -6.60
CA THR A 181 2.84 9.32 -6.25
C THR A 181 2.50 7.83 -6.39
N PRO A 182 1.35 7.31 -5.90
CA PRO A 182 1.03 5.89 -6.06
C PRO A 182 0.91 5.47 -7.52
N GLN A 183 0.18 6.23 -8.35
CA GLN A 183 0.00 5.89 -9.76
C GLN A 183 1.31 5.99 -10.56
N ALA A 184 2.14 6.99 -10.22
CA ALA A 184 3.45 7.16 -10.85
C ALA A 184 4.42 6.06 -10.42
N PHE A 185 4.38 5.60 -9.17
CA PHE A 185 5.19 4.48 -8.70
C PHE A 185 4.81 3.18 -9.40
N SER A 186 3.50 2.87 -9.51
CA SER A 186 3.03 1.70 -10.26
C SER A 186 3.53 1.75 -11.71
N HIS A 187 3.32 2.87 -12.42
CA HIS A 187 3.83 3.02 -13.79
C HIS A 187 5.37 2.91 -13.85
N TRP A 188 6.08 3.56 -12.94
CA TRP A 188 7.54 3.46 -12.89
C TRP A 188 8.00 2.01 -12.69
N SER A 189 7.34 1.20 -11.85
CA SER A 189 7.73 -0.20 -11.62
C SER A 189 7.65 -1.05 -12.90
N TRP A 190 6.68 -0.73 -13.77
CA TRP A 190 6.53 -1.35 -15.08
C TRP A 190 7.70 -1.02 -16.01
N GLU A 191 8.08 0.27 -16.09
CA GLU A 191 9.23 0.70 -16.90
C GLU A 191 10.56 0.14 -16.34
N ALA A 192 10.74 0.21 -15.02
CA ALA A 192 11.96 -0.18 -14.32
C ALA A 192 12.21 -1.69 -14.31
N SER A 193 11.17 -2.50 -14.50
CA SER A 193 11.27 -3.95 -14.66
C SER A 193 11.58 -4.36 -16.10
N GLY A 194 11.59 -3.43 -17.07
CA GLY A 194 11.66 -3.79 -18.49
C GLY A 194 10.37 -4.44 -18.99
N HIS A 195 9.22 -3.97 -18.49
CA HIS A 195 7.89 -4.39 -18.93
C HIS A 195 7.55 -5.85 -18.61
N VAL A 196 8.05 -6.37 -17.48
CA VAL A 196 7.76 -7.75 -17.03
C VAL A 196 6.98 -7.82 -15.73
N GLN A 197 7.02 -6.77 -14.90
CA GLN A 197 6.35 -6.69 -13.61
C GLN A 197 5.67 -5.33 -13.39
N LEU A 198 4.47 -5.34 -12.82
CA LEU A 198 3.74 -4.14 -12.38
C LEU A 198 3.38 -4.28 -10.89
N ILE A 199 3.82 -3.32 -10.07
CA ILE A 199 3.42 -3.24 -8.66
C ILE A 199 2.16 -2.38 -8.55
N CYS A 200 1.11 -2.93 -7.95
CA CYS A 200 -0.21 -2.33 -7.78
C CYS A 200 -0.78 -2.68 -6.40
N ASP A 201 -2.09 -2.48 -6.21
CA ASP A 201 -2.76 -2.59 -4.91
C ASP A 201 -2.14 -1.69 -3.83
N LEU A 202 -1.69 -0.50 -4.24
CA LEU A 202 -0.93 0.40 -3.37
C LEU A 202 -1.84 0.99 -2.30
N GLN A 203 -1.50 0.74 -1.04
CA GLN A 203 -2.28 1.14 0.12
C GLN A 203 -1.40 1.34 1.35
N GLY A 204 -1.86 2.15 2.29
CA GLY A 204 -1.14 2.42 3.53
C GLY A 204 -1.47 3.79 4.13
N VAL A 205 -0.50 4.38 4.84
CA VAL A 205 -0.63 5.69 5.47
C VAL A 205 0.34 6.66 4.82
N GLY A 206 -0.17 7.59 4.03
CA GLY A 206 0.67 8.53 3.29
C GLY A 206 1.50 7.79 2.23
N ASP A 207 2.82 7.86 2.33
CA ASP A 207 3.74 7.15 1.40
C ASP A 207 4.45 5.97 2.05
N VAL A 208 4.00 5.59 3.26
CA VAL A 208 4.33 4.31 3.89
C VAL A 208 3.26 3.30 3.48
N LEU A 209 3.66 2.39 2.60
CA LEU A 209 2.80 1.43 1.92
C LEU A 209 2.94 0.03 2.54
N THR A 210 1.92 -0.80 2.37
CA THR A 210 1.93 -2.21 2.76
C THR A 210 0.95 -3.00 1.88
N ASP A 211 1.01 -4.33 1.92
CA ASP A 211 0.15 -5.24 1.17
C ASP A 211 0.04 -4.91 -0.32
N PRO A 212 1.16 -4.82 -1.07
CA PRO A 212 1.11 -4.65 -2.51
C PRO A 212 0.62 -5.93 -3.20
N GLN A 213 0.30 -5.79 -4.49
CA GLN A 213 0.20 -6.91 -5.42
C GLN A 213 1.17 -6.71 -6.58
N ILE A 214 1.78 -7.80 -7.06
CA ILE A 214 2.61 -7.80 -8.27
C ILE A 214 1.90 -8.59 -9.38
N HIS A 215 1.76 -7.97 -10.54
CA HIS A 215 1.39 -8.65 -11.79
C HIS A 215 2.64 -8.97 -12.59
N THR A 216 2.74 -10.18 -13.13
CA THR A 216 3.79 -10.57 -14.09
C THR A 216 3.19 -10.79 -15.46
N ILE A 217 3.97 -10.59 -16.53
CA ILE A 217 3.46 -10.84 -17.89
C ILE A 217 3.05 -12.30 -18.14
N ASP A 218 3.66 -13.26 -17.45
CA ASP A 218 3.38 -14.69 -17.56
C ASP A 218 2.30 -15.19 -16.59
N GLY A 219 1.82 -14.33 -15.67
CA GLY A 219 0.83 -14.67 -14.65
C GLY A 219 1.30 -15.68 -13.60
N ARG A 220 2.61 -15.92 -13.47
CA ARG A 220 3.19 -16.86 -12.49
C ARG A 220 3.70 -16.14 -11.25
N GLY A 221 3.64 -16.84 -10.12
CA GLY A 221 4.09 -16.30 -8.82
C GLY A 221 3.13 -15.26 -8.24
N TYR A 222 3.50 -14.69 -7.09
CA TYR A 222 2.78 -13.58 -6.42
C TYR A 222 1.31 -13.84 -6.04
N GLY A 223 0.95 -15.12 -5.86
CA GLY A 223 -0.33 -15.53 -5.31
C GLY A 223 -1.53 -15.32 -6.24
N ARG A 224 -2.73 -15.57 -5.71
CA ARG A 224 -4.00 -15.52 -6.46
C ARG A 224 -4.36 -14.13 -6.99
N GLY A 225 -3.77 -13.07 -6.44
CA GLY A 225 -4.00 -11.70 -6.88
C GLY A 225 -3.20 -11.29 -8.10
N ASN A 226 -2.23 -12.10 -8.55
CA ASN A 226 -1.52 -11.89 -9.81
C ASN A 226 -2.47 -12.19 -10.98
N ALA A 227 -2.98 -11.14 -11.59
CA ALA A 227 -3.92 -11.21 -12.71
C ALA A 227 -3.20 -11.12 -14.07
N GLY A 228 -1.88 -11.27 -14.08
CA GLY A 228 -1.05 -11.34 -15.26
C GLY A 228 -1.09 -10.10 -16.16
N LEU A 229 -0.83 -10.30 -17.44
CA LEU A 229 -0.98 -9.28 -18.48
C LEU A 229 -2.40 -8.65 -18.53
N PRO A 230 -3.51 -9.37 -18.30
CA PRO A 230 -4.83 -8.75 -18.14
C PRO A 230 -4.88 -7.66 -17.06
N GLY A 231 -4.30 -7.91 -15.88
CA GLY A 231 -4.20 -6.92 -14.79
C GLY A 231 -3.37 -5.70 -15.20
N VAL A 232 -2.23 -5.92 -15.85
CA VAL A 232 -1.39 -4.83 -16.39
C VAL A 232 -2.14 -3.97 -17.40
N ARG A 233 -2.85 -4.61 -18.35
CA ARG A 233 -3.65 -3.90 -19.36
C ARG A 233 -4.75 -3.08 -18.71
N LYS A 234 -5.42 -3.61 -17.69
CA LYS A 234 -6.47 -2.90 -16.96
C LYS A 234 -5.91 -1.68 -16.23
N PHE A 235 -4.77 -1.79 -15.56
CA PHE A 235 -4.09 -0.64 -14.98
C PHE A 235 -3.85 0.46 -16.02
N PHE A 236 -3.19 0.15 -17.15
CA PHE A 236 -2.85 1.17 -18.16
C PHE A 236 -4.04 1.73 -18.93
N LEU A 237 -5.12 0.95 -19.08
CA LEU A 237 -6.36 1.45 -19.67
C LEU A 237 -6.93 2.63 -18.88
N HIS A 238 -6.77 2.63 -17.56
CA HIS A 238 -7.29 3.66 -16.66
C HIS A 238 -6.22 4.67 -16.21
N HIS A 239 -4.94 4.31 -16.28
CA HIS A 239 -3.84 5.18 -15.93
C HIS A 239 -3.80 6.45 -16.79
N ARG A 240 -3.59 7.59 -16.12
CA ARG A 240 -3.26 8.87 -16.73
C ARG A 240 -1.91 9.32 -16.20
N CYS A 241 -0.93 9.49 -17.09
CA CYS A 241 0.37 10.02 -16.69
C CYS A 241 0.18 11.37 -16.00
N ASN A 242 0.75 11.50 -14.81
CA ASN A 242 0.68 12.72 -14.02
C ASN A 242 2.02 13.45 -14.05
N CYS A 243 2.12 14.58 -13.35
CA CYS A 243 3.34 15.39 -13.32
C CYS A 243 4.59 14.62 -12.85
N ILE A 244 4.45 13.60 -11.99
CA ILE A 244 5.56 12.76 -11.53
C ILE A 244 5.98 11.80 -12.66
N CYS A 245 5.03 11.17 -13.37
CA CYS A 245 5.36 10.33 -14.53
C CYS A 245 6.17 11.13 -15.58
N GLN A 246 5.75 12.37 -15.85
CA GLN A 246 6.46 13.26 -16.78
C GLN A 246 7.84 13.67 -16.26
N ALA A 247 7.96 14.01 -14.98
CA ALA A 247 9.23 14.37 -14.37
C ALA A 247 10.25 13.22 -14.41
N LEU A 248 9.77 11.98 -14.33
CA LEU A 248 10.56 10.76 -14.46
C LEU A 248 10.80 10.34 -15.92
N GLY A 249 10.25 11.06 -16.90
CA GLY A 249 10.39 10.73 -18.32
C GLY A 249 9.70 9.44 -18.75
N LEU A 250 8.68 8.98 -18.00
CA LEU A 250 7.96 7.74 -18.32
C LEU A 250 7.13 7.92 -19.59
N ARG A 251 7.14 6.90 -20.46
CA ARG A 251 6.36 6.91 -21.70
C ARG A 251 4.88 6.67 -21.38
N SER A 252 3.99 7.55 -21.85
CA SER A 252 2.56 7.29 -21.71
C SER A 252 2.13 6.12 -22.60
N VAL A 253 1.68 5.02 -21.99
CA VAL A 253 1.27 3.80 -22.70
C VAL A 253 0.00 4.02 -23.55
N THR A 254 -0.96 4.81 -23.06
CA THR A 254 -2.24 5.06 -23.75
C THR A 254 -2.37 6.49 -24.29
N GLY A 255 -1.33 7.31 -24.17
CA GLY A 255 -1.37 8.74 -24.51
C GLY A 255 -2.18 9.59 -23.51
N LYS A 256 -2.79 9.00 -22.49
CA LYS A 256 -3.57 9.74 -21.49
C LYS A 256 -2.65 10.43 -20.48
N VAL A 257 -2.90 11.72 -20.27
CA VAL A 257 -2.12 12.58 -19.38
C VAL A 257 -3.08 13.43 -18.54
N LYS A 258 -2.78 13.64 -17.25
CA LYS A 258 -3.54 14.59 -16.40
C LYS A 258 -3.29 16.02 -16.88
N GLY A 259 -4.32 16.86 -16.78
CA GLY A 259 -4.23 18.27 -17.17
C GLY A 259 -3.19 19.07 -16.36
N PRO A 260 -2.87 20.30 -16.78
CA PRO A 260 -1.77 21.10 -16.24
C PRO A 260 -1.94 21.52 -14.76
N VAL A 261 -3.17 21.51 -14.23
CA VAL A 261 -3.46 21.79 -12.81
C VAL A 261 -3.56 20.48 -12.04
N ASP A 262 -2.41 19.88 -11.76
CA ASP A 262 -2.31 18.60 -11.08
C ASP A 262 -2.07 18.78 -9.58
N ASN A 263 -3.16 18.92 -8.82
CA ASN A 263 -3.16 19.08 -7.36
C ASN A 263 -2.89 17.75 -6.61
N GLY A 264 -2.63 16.65 -7.33
CA GLY A 264 -2.52 15.32 -6.76
C GLY A 264 -1.25 15.07 -5.93
N THR A 265 -0.41 16.07 -5.71
CA THR A 265 0.68 15.93 -4.73
C THR A 265 0.45 16.97 -3.65
N GLN A 266 0.48 16.57 -2.38
CA GLN A 266 0.71 17.53 -1.31
C GLN A 266 2.19 17.98 -1.43
N TRP A 267 2.42 18.92 -2.36
CA TRP A 267 3.70 19.49 -2.72
C TRP A 267 4.25 20.29 -1.53
N HIS A 268 5.17 19.72 -0.75
CA HIS A 268 5.94 20.51 0.22
C HIS A 268 6.96 21.38 -0.54
N GLY A 269 7.29 22.56 -0.01
CA GLY A 269 7.88 23.70 -0.75
C GLY A 269 9.13 23.46 -1.62
N GLY A 270 9.89 22.38 -1.40
CA GLY A 270 11.16 22.12 -2.09
C GLY A 270 11.08 21.93 -3.61
N VAL A 271 9.98 21.35 -4.13
CA VAL A 271 9.87 21.12 -5.59
C VAL A 271 9.29 22.33 -6.34
N LYS A 272 8.53 23.21 -5.67
CA LYS A 272 8.21 24.54 -6.24
C LYS A 272 9.49 25.31 -6.55
N GLU A 273 10.51 25.15 -5.71
CA GLU A 273 11.81 25.77 -5.91
C GLU A 273 12.62 25.09 -7.02
N ALA A 274 12.60 23.75 -7.11
CA ALA A 274 13.25 23.02 -8.20
C ALA A 274 12.63 23.34 -9.58
N ASN A 275 11.28 23.41 -9.67
CA ASN A 275 10.59 23.81 -10.89
C ASN A 275 10.86 25.28 -11.24
N ARG A 276 10.89 26.20 -10.26
CA ARG A 276 11.31 27.59 -10.51
C ARG A 276 12.75 27.67 -11.01
N LYS A 277 13.68 26.87 -10.47
CA LYS A 277 15.07 26.82 -10.94
C LYS A 277 15.17 26.28 -12.37
N ARG A 278 14.43 25.21 -12.69
CA ARG A 278 14.41 24.63 -14.04
C ARG A 278 13.78 25.58 -15.06
N GLN A 279 12.68 26.24 -14.72
CA GLN A 279 12.03 27.25 -15.56
C GLN A 279 12.97 28.42 -15.85
N ARG A 280 13.64 28.96 -14.82
CA ARG A 280 14.64 30.03 -14.97
C ARG A 280 15.81 29.62 -15.85
N MET A 281 16.28 28.37 -15.74
CA MET A 281 17.36 27.86 -16.61
C MET A 281 16.93 27.78 -18.07
N LEU A 282 15.72 27.30 -18.36
CA LEU A 282 15.18 27.22 -19.71
C LEU A 282 14.94 28.62 -20.32
N GLU A 283 14.41 29.55 -19.53
CA GLU A 283 14.22 30.95 -19.94
C GLU A 283 15.57 31.64 -20.21
N SER A 284 16.59 31.41 -19.36
CA SER A 284 17.94 31.95 -19.58
C SER A 284 18.63 31.37 -20.83
N ALA A 285 18.34 30.12 -21.20
CA ALA A 285 18.87 29.51 -22.41
C ALA A 285 18.20 30.04 -23.70
N SER A 286 16.97 30.58 -23.60
CA SER A 286 16.24 31.15 -24.73
C SER A 286 16.54 32.63 -25.04
N VAL A 287 17.24 33.34 -24.13
CA VAL A 287 17.58 34.77 -24.27
C VAL A 287 19.03 34.96 -24.78
N GLY A 288 19.80 33.87 -24.91
CA GLY A 288 21.20 33.86 -25.36
C GLY A 288 21.42 33.49 -26.83
N LEU A 289 20.36 33.49 -27.65
CA LEU A 289 20.38 33.34 -29.12
C LEU A 289 19.81 34.61 -29.74
#